data_AF-A0AA87IIA1-F1
#
_entry.id   AF-A0AA87IIA1-F1
#
_cell.length_a   1.000
_cell.length_b   1.000
_cell.length_c   1.000
_cell.angle_alpha   90.00
_cell.angle_beta   90.00
_cell.angle_gamma   90.00
#
_symmetry.space_group_name_H-M   'P 1'
#
loop_
_entity.id
_entity.type
_entity.pdbx_description
1 polymer ?
#
loop_
_entity_poly.entity_id
_entity_poly.type
_entity_poly.pdbx_seq_one_letter_code
_entity_poly.pdbx_strand_id
1 'polypeptide(L)'
;MTAAESIEVSVPRILEAPINMECQLHDIIQLGDDHLVIGRLVKFHIKDELYQNGRISMEKLAPIGRLAGNYAPVETILSLPNEQLDSILKKPIDKSEKQ
;
A
#
# COMPACT_ATOMS: atom_id res chain seq x y z
N MET A 1 9.08 11.47 13.67
CA MET A 1 8.04 11.24 12.64
C MET A 1 7.20 12.49 12.59
N THR A 2 6.92 12.98 11.39
CA THR A 2 6.31 14.29 11.13
C THR A 2 4.92 14.09 10.56
N ALA A 3 3.92 14.75 11.14
CA ALA A 3 2.57 14.74 10.62
C ALA A 3 2.49 15.58 9.33
N ALA A 4 1.77 15.08 8.34
CA ALA A 4 1.39 15.80 7.13
C ALA A 4 -0.12 15.71 6.95
N GLU A 5 -0.71 16.75 6.37
CA GLU A 5 -2.15 16.76 6.10
C GLU A 5 -2.53 15.72 5.05
N SER A 6 -3.73 15.18 5.23
CA SER A 6 -4.42 14.31 4.28
C SER A 6 -5.37 15.11 3.41
N ILE A 7 -5.76 14.56 2.26
CA ILE A 7 -6.58 15.27 1.26
C ILE A 7 -8.07 14.94 1.43
N GLU A 8 -8.41 13.67 1.55
CA GLU A 8 -9.80 13.18 1.54
C GLU A 8 -10.34 12.87 2.94
N VAL A 9 -9.47 12.84 3.96
CA VAL A 9 -9.80 12.55 5.35
C VAL A 9 -9.12 13.53 6.30
N SER A 10 -9.71 13.74 7.48
CA SER A 10 -9.21 14.69 8.49
C SER A 10 -8.02 14.18 9.31
N VAL A 11 -7.72 12.88 9.25
CA VAL A 11 -6.64 12.26 10.03
C VAL A 11 -5.31 12.46 9.30
N PRO A 12 -4.26 12.95 9.98
CA PRO A 12 -2.98 13.21 9.32
C PRO A 12 -2.27 11.91 8.91
N ARG A 13 -1.42 12.02 7.88
CA ARG A 13 -0.49 10.97 7.44
C ARG A 13 0.92 11.23 7.97
N ILE A 14 1.79 10.22 7.87
CA ILE A 14 3.20 10.34 8.22
C ILE A 14 3.98 10.79 6.99
N LEU A 15 4.65 11.95 7.06
CA LEU A 15 5.38 12.53 5.94
C LEU A 15 6.52 11.63 5.43
N GLU A 16 7.25 11.01 6.36
CA GLU A 16 8.41 10.20 6.01
C GLU A 16 8.05 8.87 5.34
N ALA A 17 6.81 8.40 5.55
CA ALA A 17 6.36 7.12 5.03
C ALA A 17 6.40 7.10 3.49
N PRO A 18 6.94 6.04 2.87
CA PRO A 18 7.06 5.94 1.42
C PRO A 18 5.69 5.88 0.71
N ILE A 19 4.70 5.28 1.38
CA ILE A 19 3.33 5.15 0.91
C ILE A 19 2.39 5.41 2.10
N ASN A 20 1.34 6.20 1.87
CA ASN A 20 0.20 6.34 2.79
C ASN A 20 -1.09 5.99 2.06
N MET A 21 -2.03 5.39 2.79
CA MET A 21 -3.38 5.10 2.33
C MET A 21 -4.37 5.88 3.18
N GLU A 22 -5.15 6.74 2.54
CA GLU A 22 -6.28 7.37 3.18
C GLU A 22 -7.50 6.46 3.01
N CYS A 23 -8.13 6.13 4.13
CA CYS A 23 -9.26 5.22 4.17
C CYS A 23 -10.42 5.85 4.94
N GLN A 24 -11.64 5.66 4.44
CA GLN A 24 -12.85 5.87 5.21
C GLN A 24 -13.29 4.55 5.83
N LEU A 25 -13.79 4.59 7.07
CA LEU A 25 -14.28 3.39 7.73
C LEU A 25 -15.44 2.79 6.93
N HIS A 26 -15.33 1.52 6.57
CA HIS A 26 -16.41 0.77 5.96
C HIS A 26 -17.12 -0.09 7.00
N ASP A 27 -16.38 -0.89 7.77
CA ASP A 27 -16.95 -1.77 8.79
C ASP A 27 -15.95 -2.12 9.90
N ILE A 28 -16.46 -2.54 11.06
CA ILE A 28 -15.67 -3.07 12.18
C ILE A 28 -16.33 -4.37 12.65
N ILE A 29 -15.60 -5.47 12.53
CA ILE A 29 -16.06 -6.80 12.96
C ILE A 29 -15.31 -7.18 14.24
N GLN A 30 -16.04 -7.39 15.34
CA GLN A 30 -15.46 -7.88 16.59
C GLN A 30 -15.03 -9.35 16.46
N LEU A 31 -13.80 -9.65 16.86
CA LEU A 31 -13.21 -10.99 16.87
C LEU A 31 -12.61 -11.28 18.26
N GLY A 32 -13.44 -11.78 19.19
CA GLY A 32 -13.02 -11.97 20.58
C GLY A 32 -12.70 -10.63 21.25
N ASP A 33 -11.46 -10.44 21.68
CA ASP A 33 -10.97 -9.17 22.27
C ASP A 33 -10.38 -8.20 21.22
N ASP A 34 -10.27 -8.63 19.96
CA ASP A 34 -9.71 -7.85 18.85
C ASP A 34 -10.78 -7.41 17.82
N HIS A 35 -10.38 -6.57 16.87
CA HIS A 35 -11.27 -6.09 15.81
C HIS A 35 -10.63 -6.25 14.43
N LEU A 36 -11.41 -6.74 13.46
CA LEU A 36 -11.10 -6.59 12.05
C LEU A 36 -11.71 -5.28 11.53
N VAL A 37 -10.86 -4.31 11.23
CA VAL A 37 -11.26 -3.01 10.69
C VAL A 37 -11.15 -3.03 9.17
N ILE A 38 -12.25 -2.78 8.47
CA ILE A 38 -12.31 -2.73 7.01
C ILE A 38 -12.40 -1.26 6.60
N GLY A 39 -11.40 -0.79 5.85
CA GLY A 39 -11.34 0.58 5.34
C GLY A 39 -11.55 0.62 3.82
N ARG A 40 -12.37 1.55 3.35
CA ARG A 40 -12.49 1.89 1.93
C ARG A 40 -11.39 2.89 1.57
N LEU A 41 -10.46 2.49 0.72
CA LEU A 41 -9.42 3.36 0.20
C LEU A 41 -10.04 4.51 -0.62
N VAL A 42 -9.68 5.75 -0.27
CA VAL A 42 -10.09 6.96 -0.99
C VAL A 42 -8.92 7.67 -1.67
N LYS A 43 -7.69 7.57 -1.13
CA LYS A 43 -6.50 8.17 -1.74
C LYS A 43 -5.23 7.36 -1.45
N PHE A 44 -4.36 7.29 -2.44
CA PHE A 44 -2.96 6.89 -2.26
C PHE A 44 -2.05 8.13 -2.29
N HIS A 45 -1.08 8.16 -1.38
CA HIS A 45 0.10 9.01 -1.48
C HIS A 45 1.30 8.11 -1.64
N ILE A 46 2.00 8.21 -2.77
CA ILE A 46 3.15 7.37 -3.09
C ILE A 46 4.26 8.32 -3.52
N LYS A 47 5.46 8.19 -2.95
CA LYS A 47 6.63 8.93 -3.43
C LYS A 47 6.89 8.58 -4.89
N ASP A 48 7.07 9.58 -5.74
CA ASP A 48 7.16 9.40 -7.21
C ASP A 48 8.27 8.42 -7.61
N GLU A 49 9.39 8.41 -6.89
CA GLU A 49 10.50 7.49 -7.10
C GLU A 49 10.14 6.00 -6.98
N LEU A 50 9.05 5.67 -6.26
CA LEU A 50 8.57 4.32 -6.02
C LEU A 50 7.57 3.83 -7.07
N TYR A 51 6.99 4.72 -7.86
CA TYR A 51 5.91 4.38 -8.79
C TYR A 51 6.38 4.41 -10.23
N GLN A 52 6.31 3.27 -10.91
CA GLN A 52 6.68 3.15 -12.31
C GLN A 52 5.64 2.33 -13.07
N ASN A 53 5.09 2.88 -14.15
CA ASN A 53 4.18 2.19 -15.07
C ASN A 53 3.02 1.46 -14.38
N GLY A 54 2.33 2.11 -13.43
CA GLY A 54 1.22 1.48 -12.74
C GLY A 54 1.61 0.60 -11.54
N ARG A 55 2.91 0.45 -11.25
CA ARG A 55 3.43 -0.52 -10.29
C ARG A 55 4.35 0.14 -9.27
N ILE A 56 4.44 -0.47 -8.10
CA ILE A 56 5.37 -0.08 -7.03
C ILE A 56 6.67 -0.86 -7.21
N SER A 57 7.79 -0.14 -7.18
CA SER A 57 9.11 -0.75 -7.08
C SER A 57 9.32 -1.27 -5.65
N MET A 58 9.24 -2.59 -5.49
CA MET A 58 9.45 -3.24 -4.19
C MET A 58 10.89 -3.06 -3.68
N GLU A 59 11.87 -3.05 -4.58
CA GLU A 59 13.28 -2.82 -4.24
C GLU A 59 13.48 -1.46 -3.56
N LYS A 60 12.86 -0.40 -4.10
CA LYS A 60 12.95 0.95 -3.51
C LYS A 60 12.07 1.12 -2.28
N LEU A 61 10.93 0.42 -2.22
CA LEU A 61 10.04 0.46 -1.06
C LEU A 61 10.69 -0.15 0.17
N ALA A 62 11.49 -1.21 -0.02
CA ALA A 62 12.18 -1.96 1.04
C ALA A 62 11.28 -2.26 2.26
N PRO A 63 10.10 -2.90 2.07
CA PRO A 63 9.17 -3.12 3.17
C PRO A 63 9.74 -4.11 4.20
N ILE A 64 9.26 -3.98 5.44
CA ILE A 64 9.62 -4.87 6.55
C ILE A 64 8.43 -5.78 6.87
N GLY A 65 8.68 -7.08 6.93
CA GLY A 65 7.72 -8.08 7.40
C GLY A 65 7.81 -8.28 8.92
N ARG A 66 6.67 -8.50 9.57
CA ARG A 66 6.59 -8.91 10.97
C ARG A 66 6.55 -10.43 11.07
N LEU A 67 7.38 -10.99 11.94
CA LEU A 67 7.43 -12.41 12.28
C LEU A 67 7.08 -12.59 13.77
N ALA A 68 7.25 -13.82 14.28
CA ALA A 68 7.02 -14.18 15.69
C ALA A 68 8.00 -13.47 16.65
N GLY A 69 7.75 -12.19 16.92
CA GLY A 69 8.58 -11.33 17.76
C GLY A 69 9.73 -10.61 17.03
N ASN A 70 10.08 -11.04 15.83
CA ASN A 70 11.17 -10.48 15.02
C ASN A 70 10.66 -9.76 13.77
N TYR A 71 11.57 -9.09 13.05
CA TYR A 71 11.30 -8.42 11.79
C TYR A 71 12.29 -8.89 10.73
N ALA A 72 11.84 -8.94 9.47
CA ALA A 72 12.68 -9.31 8.34
C ALA A 72 12.49 -8.30 7.19
N PRO A 73 13.58 -7.78 6.59
CA PRO A 73 13.49 -7.01 5.37
C PRO A 73 13.08 -7.91 4.19
N VAL A 74 12.33 -7.34 3.25
CA VAL A 74 12.07 -8.01 1.97
C VAL A 74 13.25 -7.74 1.03
N GLU A 75 14.19 -8.68 0.99
CA GLU A 75 15.40 -8.58 0.15
C GLU A 75 15.29 -9.36 -1.16
N THR A 76 14.76 -10.60 -1.08
CA THR A 76 14.69 -11.50 -2.23
C THR A 76 13.25 -11.69 -2.68
N ILE A 77 12.94 -11.26 -3.89
CA ILE A 77 11.63 -11.43 -4.53
C ILE A 77 11.75 -12.58 -5.53
N LEU A 78 11.01 -13.65 -5.28
CA LEU A 78 10.92 -14.78 -6.19
C LEU A 78 9.64 -14.66 -7.00
N SER A 79 9.74 -14.83 -8.32
CA SER A 79 8.58 -14.97 -9.19
C SER A 79 8.39 -16.44 -9.49
N LEU A 80 7.22 -16.98 -9.18
CA LEU A 80 6.85 -18.31 -9.61
C LEU A 80 6.50 -18.28 -11.11
N PRO A 81 6.92 -19.29 -11.90
CA PRO A 81 6.49 -19.40 -13.28
C PRO A 81 4.97 -19.57 -13.30
N ASN A 82 4.28 -18.53 -13.76
CA ASN A 82 2.84 -18.53 -13.91
C ASN A 82 2.52 -17.99 -15.30
N GLU A 83 2.28 -18.91 -16.24
CA GLU A 83 1.98 -18.61 -17.66
C GLU A 83 0.77 -17.67 -17.82
N GLN A 84 -0.12 -17.61 -16.83
CA GLN A 84 -1.30 -16.77 -16.85
C GLN A 84 -1.05 -15.36 -16.27
N LEU A 85 0.01 -15.16 -15.50
CA LEU A 85 0.25 -13.91 -14.78
C LEU A 85 0.47 -12.73 -15.73
N ASP A 86 1.23 -12.92 -16.81
CA ASP A 86 1.51 -11.88 -17.80
C ASP A 86 0.24 -11.39 -18.51
N SER A 87 -0.78 -12.25 -18.64
CA SER A 87 -2.07 -11.89 -19.21
C SER A 87 -3.01 -11.16 -18.25
N ILE A 88 -2.82 -11.32 -16.93
CA ILE A 88 -3.67 -10.76 -15.86
C ILE A 88 -3.10 -9.43 -15.34
N LEU A 89 -1.78 -9.25 -15.41
CA LEU A 89 -1.14 -7.97 -15.13
C LEU A 89 -1.58 -6.96 -16.20
N LYS A 90 -2.66 -6.22 -15.91
CA LYS A 90 -3.21 -5.20 -16.80
C LYS A 90 -2.13 -4.18 -17.20
N LYS A 91 -2.21 -3.73 -18.47
CA LYS A 91 -1.45 -2.59 -18.99
C LYS A 91 -1.54 -1.40 -18.03
N PRO A 92 -0.48 -0.58 -17.94
CA PRO A 92 -0.39 0.53 -16.99
C PRO A 92 -1.67 1.36 -16.97
N ILE A 93 -2.19 1.60 -15.77
CA ILE A 93 -3.29 2.54 -15.54
C ILE A 93 -2.73 3.93 -15.80
N ASP A 94 -3.16 4.55 -16.90
CA ASP A 94 -2.81 5.93 -17.21
C ASP A 94 -3.44 6.84 -16.15
N LYS A 95 -2.65 7.78 -15.62
CA LYS A 95 -3.09 8.75 -14.61
C LYS A 95 -4.18 9.70 -15.17
N SER A 96 -4.48 9.65 -16.47
CA SER A 96 -5.51 10.45 -17.14
C SER A 96 -6.97 10.02 -16.86
N GLU A 97 -7.21 8.84 -16.29
CA GLU A 97 -8.58 8.30 -16.11
C GLU A 97 -9.17 8.43 -14.69
N LYS A 98 -8.50 9.13 -13.76
CA LYS A 98 -9.06 9.44 -12.43
C LYS A 98 -8.93 10.92 -12.11
N GLN A 99 -9.82 11.70 -12.70
CA GLN A 99 -10.25 13.00 -12.18
C GLN A 99 -11.45 12.79 -11.25
#